data_AF-A0A9E4CSH9-F1
#
_entry.id   AF-A0A9E4CSH9-F1
#
_cell.length_a   1.000
_cell.length_b   1.000
_cell.length_c   1.000
_cell.angle_alpha   90.00
_cell.angle_beta   90.00
_cell.angle_gamma   90.00
#
_symmetry.space_group_name_H-M   'P 1'
#
loop_
_entity.id
_entity.type
_entity.pdbx_description
1 polymer ?
#
loop_
_entity_poly.entity_id
_entity_poly.type
_entity_poly.pdbx_seq_one_letter_code
_entity_poly.pdbx_strand_id
1 'polypeptide(L)'
;NPSTNPYNGGIVPLPGGHTATAIAAGQDHTCAVLDNGQVSCWGDAVYGQLGYGNIIDIGDNETPAGNPYNGGIVALPAGRTAVAVATAVAHTCATLDDGTVSCWGYAGSGRLGYGNLNNIGDTETPAENPVNGGVVPSLQPLARTDYRAVQPARVLDTRGFGVTVDGQFQAGGYRAAGSTMAVRVAGRGGAPVDATAVTMTVTVVQPAAAGYLTVWPCAQPKPTASSLNFAAGANTANTVVMAAAGDICIFTSQATHLIADLMGFTPRTTRYVPVGPSRLLDTRPGFTTFDGQAAGGGQRAAGSSLTLQVTGRGAPIAVPTGIRTVLLNVAAVQPAASGYLTVWPCDRPQPNASNINFAAGVATANLVVADLSASGSVCIFTSQATQLIADVVGYFDSSATRAPTAVHTVNPGRLMDTRAIGVTADGRYQATGALTANTTYTVQIGGRFPLSAGRVAILNVAVVSPAGGGYLTVWPCDQVLPTASSLNYQSGVNRANSVITSLSATGTVCVRSSQPLHLIIDVSGSAR
;
A
#
# COMPACT_ATOMS: atom_id res chain seq x y z
N ASN A 1 -12.09 31.13 -24.28
CA ASN A 1 -10.67 31.15 -23.88
C ASN A 1 -10.58 31.91 -22.56
N PRO A 2 -10.25 31.27 -21.44
CA PRO A 2 -10.15 31.94 -20.13
C PRO A 2 -9.17 33.13 -20.16
N SER A 3 -8.15 33.08 -21.03
CA SER A 3 -7.13 34.13 -21.17
C SER A 3 -7.65 35.42 -21.82
N THR A 4 -8.89 35.46 -22.29
CA THR A 4 -9.55 36.67 -22.81
C THR A 4 -10.64 37.18 -21.86
N ASN A 5 -10.72 36.65 -20.63
CA ASN A 5 -11.65 37.16 -19.64
C ASN A 5 -11.17 38.56 -19.17
N PRO A 6 -11.98 39.61 -19.38
CA PRO A 6 -11.59 40.98 -19.04
C PRO A 6 -11.42 41.22 -17.53
N TYR A 7 -11.93 40.33 -16.68
CA TYR A 7 -11.77 40.42 -15.22
C TYR A 7 -10.73 39.43 -14.70
N ASN A 8 -9.66 39.96 -14.12
CA ASN A 8 -8.57 39.23 -13.45
C ASN A 8 -7.96 38.06 -14.25
N GLY A 9 -7.95 38.15 -15.59
CA GLY A 9 -7.45 37.08 -16.46
C GLY A 9 -8.22 35.75 -16.33
N GLY A 10 -9.45 35.79 -15.82
CA GLY A 10 -10.28 34.61 -15.59
C GLY A 10 -9.95 33.84 -14.31
N ILE A 11 -9.11 34.41 -13.44
CA ILE A 11 -8.74 33.81 -12.16
C ILE A 11 -9.76 34.23 -11.09
N VAL A 12 -10.34 33.24 -10.41
CA VAL A 12 -11.16 33.45 -9.21
C VAL A 12 -10.22 33.58 -8.01
N PRO A 13 -10.12 34.75 -7.36
CA PRO A 13 -9.25 34.90 -6.20
C PRO A 13 -9.89 34.24 -4.99
N LEU A 14 -9.09 33.42 -4.29
CA LEU A 14 -9.50 32.68 -3.10
C LEU A 14 -9.02 33.39 -1.82
N PRO A 15 -9.73 33.20 -0.69
CA PRO A 15 -9.37 33.82 0.58
C PRO A 15 -7.91 33.59 0.99
N GLY A 16 -7.29 34.59 1.61
CA GLY A 16 -5.94 34.49 2.18
C GLY A 16 -4.81 34.25 1.16
N GLY A 17 -5.08 34.31 -0.14
CA GLY A 17 -4.11 33.99 -1.19
C GLY A 17 -3.83 32.49 -1.33
N HIS A 18 -4.69 31.64 -0.74
CA HIS A 18 -4.58 30.19 -0.82
C HIS A 18 -4.89 29.66 -2.24
N THR A 19 -4.39 28.47 -2.53
CA THR A 19 -4.68 27.75 -3.78
C THR A 19 -5.69 26.63 -3.56
N ALA A 20 -6.50 26.30 -4.57
CA ALA A 20 -7.44 25.18 -4.48
C ALA A 20 -6.75 23.83 -4.78
N THR A 21 -6.97 22.84 -3.92
CA THR A 21 -6.49 21.46 -4.08
C THR A 21 -7.59 20.51 -4.55
N ALA A 22 -8.86 20.88 -4.34
CA ALA A 22 -10.03 20.22 -4.91
C ALA A 22 -11.13 21.25 -5.16
N ILE A 23 -12.02 20.95 -6.12
CA ILE A 23 -13.18 21.78 -6.45
C ILE A 23 -14.39 20.89 -6.74
N ALA A 24 -15.57 21.34 -6.34
CA ALA A 24 -16.84 20.74 -6.70
C ALA A 24 -17.80 21.85 -7.14
N ALA A 25 -18.44 21.66 -8.30
CA ALA A 25 -19.46 22.56 -8.84
C ALA A 25 -20.81 21.86 -8.77
N GLY A 26 -21.75 22.47 -8.06
CA GLY A 26 -23.16 22.08 -7.97
C GLY A 26 -23.95 22.61 -9.15
N GLN A 27 -25.26 22.80 -8.96
CA GLN A 27 -26.10 23.41 -10.00
C GLN A 27 -25.77 24.89 -10.16
N ASP A 28 -25.87 25.65 -9.06
CA ASP A 28 -25.73 27.11 -9.07
C ASP A 28 -24.69 27.62 -8.04
N HIS A 29 -23.94 26.72 -7.39
CA HIS A 29 -22.87 27.05 -6.45
C HIS A 29 -21.61 26.21 -6.68
N THR A 30 -20.47 26.71 -6.22
CA THR A 30 -19.16 26.06 -6.32
C THR A 30 -18.46 26.13 -4.98
N CYS A 31 -17.76 25.06 -4.60
CA CYS A 31 -16.94 25.02 -3.40
C CYS A 31 -15.55 24.49 -3.73
N ALA A 32 -14.53 25.05 -3.08
CA ALA A 32 -13.14 24.64 -3.20
C ALA A 32 -12.56 24.26 -1.83
N VAL A 33 -11.75 23.20 -1.80
CA VAL A 33 -10.86 22.88 -0.69
C VAL A 33 -9.53 23.56 -0.96
N LEU A 34 -9.05 24.36 -0.01
CA LEU A 34 -7.82 25.13 -0.11
C LEU A 34 -6.60 24.29 0.29
N ASP A 35 -5.38 24.76 -0.01
CA ASP A 35 -4.12 24.09 0.31
C ASP A 35 -3.86 23.91 1.82
N ASN A 36 -4.52 24.71 2.65
CA ASN A 36 -4.53 24.59 4.10
C ASN A 36 -5.68 23.73 4.65
N GLY A 37 -6.52 23.15 3.77
CA GLY A 37 -7.67 22.33 4.12
C GLY A 37 -8.93 23.10 4.51
N GLN A 38 -8.96 24.42 4.42
CA GLN A 38 -10.18 25.20 4.59
C GLN A 38 -11.10 25.08 3.36
N VAL A 39 -12.37 25.46 3.50
CA VAL A 39 -13.36 25.44 2.42
C VAL A 39 -13.84 26.85 2.13
N SER A 40 -13.90 27.20 0.85
CA SER A 40 -14.52 28.45 0.37
C SER A 40 -15.59 28.11 -0.67
N CYS A 41 -16.77 28.69 -0.55
CA CYS A 41 -17.91 28.46 -1.43
C CYS A 41 -18.43 29.78 -2.01
N TRP A 42 -18.96 29.74 -3.23
CA TRP A 42 -19.57 30.89 -3.89
C TRP A 42 -20.66 30.45 -4.88
N GLY A 43 -21.54 31.37 -5.27
CA GLY A 43 -22.72 31.16 -6.09
C GLY A 43 -24.01 31.37 -5.29
N ASP A 44 -25.06 30.65 -5.65
CA ASP A 44 -26.38 30.70 -5.00
C ASP A 44 -26.33 30.22 -3.54
N ALA A 45 -26.97 30.96 -2.66
CA ALA A 45 -26.99 30.73 -1.21
C ALA A 45 -28.41 30.55 -0.64
N VAL A 46 -29.45 30.45 -1.48
CA VAL A 46 -30.86 30.52 -1.06
C VAL A 46 -31.26 29.50 0.03
N TYR A 47 -30.56 28.36 0.13
CA TYR A 47 -30.77 27.34 1.15
C TYR A 47 -29.59 27.18 2.11
N GLY A 48 -28.66 28.14 2.14
CA GLY A 48 -27.46 28.09 2.96
C GLY A 48 -26.36 27.19 2.41
N GLN A 49 -26.42 26.78 1.14
CA GLN A 49 -25.46 25.83 0.52
C GLN A 49 -24.01 26.35 0.44
N LEU A 50 -23.80 27.65 0.69
CA LEU A 50 -22.47 28.24 0.86
C LEU A 50 -21.91 28.05 2.27
N GLY A 51 -22.75 27.86 3.30
CA GLY A 51 -22.31 27.50 4.65
C GLY A 51 -21.81 28.67 5.52
N TYR A 52 -22.16 29.91 5.17
CA TYR A 52 -21.70 31.10 5.90
C TYR A 52 -22.64 31.56 7.03
N GLY A 53 -23.70 30.79 7.33
CA GLY A 53 -24.71 31.16 8.32
C GLY A 53 -25.63 32.29 7.85
N ASN A 54 -25.82 32.39 6.54
CA ASN A 54 -26.67 33.36 5.87
C ASN A 54 -27.01 32.84 4.46
N ILE A 55 -27.97 33.51 3.82
CA ILE A 55 -28.46 33.19 2.47
C ILE A 55 -28.05 34.23 1.42
N ILE A 56 -26.88 34.86 1.60
CA ILE A 56 -26.36 35.89 0.69
C ILE A 56 -25.46 35.23 -0.34
N ASP A 57 -25.79 35.47 -1.62
CA ASP A 57 -25.01 34.99 -2.75
C ASP A 57 -23.60 35.60 -2.73
N ILE A 58 -22.62 34.85 -3.24
CA ILE A 58 -21.22 35.29 -3.33
C ILE A 58 -20.75 35.10 -4.76
N GLY A 59 -20.04 36.05 -5.34
CA GLY A 59 -19.52 35.93 -6.71
C GLY A 59 -20.25 36.78 -7.76
N ASP A 60 -21.37 37.38 -7.40
CA ASP A 60 -22.20 38.25 -8.26
C ASP A 60 -21.78 39.72 -8.19
N ASN A 61 -21.40 40.22 -7.01
CA ASN A 61 -20.88 41.58 -6.78
C ASN A 61 -19.58 41.61 -5.96
N GLU A 62 -19.20 40.52 -5.29
CA GLU A 62 -17.91 40.35 -4.63
C GLU A 62 -17.19 39.08 -5.12
N THR A 63 -15.88 38.99 -4.87
CA THR A 63 -15.12 37.76 -5.13
C THR A 63 -15.15 36.84 -3.90
N PRO A 64 -14.86 35.52 -4.03
CA PRO A 64 -14.72 34.65 -2.86
C PRO A 64 -13.68 35.15 -1.84
N ALA A 65 -12.56 35.72 -2.32
CA ALA A 65 -11.57 36.37 -1.46
C ALA A 65 -12.07 37.64 -0.75
N GLY A 66 -13.02 38.35 -1.35
CA GLY A 66 -13.63 39.56 -0.81
C GLY A 66 -14.91 39.30 0.00
N ASN A 67 -15.29 38.04 0.21
CA ASN A 67 -16.49 37.67 0.93
C ASN A 67 -16.45 38.25 2.37
N PRO A 68 -17.44 39.10 2.74
CA PRO A 68 -17.47 39.76 4.05
C PRO A 68 -17.82 38.80 5.20
N TYR A 69 -18.33 37.61 4.90
CA TYR A 69 -18.76 36.62 5.88
C TYR A 69 -17.64 35.61 6.14
N ASN A 70 -17.22 35.52 7.41
CA ASN A 70 -16.20 34.58 7.89
C ASN A 70 -14.88 34.63 7.07
N GLY A 71 -14.55 35.78 6.48
CA GLY A 71 -13.39 35.94 5.61
C GLY A 71 -13.40 35.02 4.38
N GLY A 72 -14.58 34.61 3.90
CA GLY A 72 -14.74 33.66 2.81
C GLY A 72 -14.47 32.21 3.16
N ILE A 73 -14.30 31.89 4.45
CA ILE A 73 -14.06 30.54 4.94
C ILE A 73 -15.30 29.96 5.61
N VAL A 74 -15.73 28.79 5.15
CA VAL A 74 -16.81 28.02 5.77
C VAL A 74 -16.31 27.48 7.10
N ALA A 75 -16.97 27.86 8.20
CA ALA A 75 -16.63 27.35 9.53
C ALA A 75 -17.09 25.89 9.65
N LEU A 76 -16.13 24.98 9.73
CA LEU A 76 -16.38 23.55 9.89
C LEU A 76 -16.40 23.14 11.37
N PRO A 77 -17.17 22.09 11.73
CA PRO A 77 -17.25 21.55 13.08
C PRO A 77 -15.90 21.44 13.77
N ALA A 78 -15.83 21.81 15.05
CA ALA A 78 -14.64 21.68 15.90
C ALA A 78 -13.33 22.26 15.30
N GLY A 79 -13.42 23.24 14.39
CA GLY A 79 -12.25 23.85 13.74
C GLY A 79 -11.49 22.89 12.81
N ARG A 80 -12.16 21.83 12.33
CA ARG A 80 -11.55 20.79 11.50
C ARG A 80 -11.32 21.30 10.07
N THR A 81 -10.49 20.57 9.33
CA THR A 81 -10.19 20.85 7.91
C THR A 81 -10.86 19.81 7.02
N ALA A 82 -11.14 20.17 5.77
CA ALA A 82 -11.69 19.28 4.75
C ALA A 82 -10.58 18.66 3.90
N VAL A 83 -10.76 17.39 3.54
CA VAL A 83 -9.89 16.66 2.58
C VAL A 83 -10.56 16.44 1.23
N ALA A 84 -11.88 16.60 1.17
CA ALA A 84 -12.68 16.53 -0.05
C ALA A 84 -13.99 17.29 0.15
N VAL A 85 -14.56 17.81 -0.94
CA VAL A 85 -15.88 18.45 -0.98
C VAL A 85 -16.68 17.87 -2.14
N ALA A 86 -17.98 17.70 -1.92
CA ALA A 86 -18.96 17.30 -2.93
C ALA A 86 -20.15 18.26 -2.86
N THR A 87 -20.63 18.67 -4.02
CA THR A 87 -21.80 19.55 -4.17
C THR A 87 -22.86 18.84 -5.00
N ALA A 88 -24.11 19.20 -4.77
CA ALA A 88 -25.24 18.79 -5.60
C ALA A 88 -26.12 20.00 -5.92
N VAL A 89 -27.41 19.80 -6.20
CA VAL A 89 -28.34 20.86 -6.62
C VAL A 89 -28.36 22.06 -5.66
N ALA A 90 -28.46 21.79 -4.34
CA ALA A 90 -28.62 22.84 -3.33
C ALA A 90 -28.02 22.45 -1.97
N HIS A 91 -27.06 21.52 -1.94
CA HIS A 91 -26.36 21.17 -0.71
C HIS A 91 -24.90 20.83 -1.01
N THR A 92 -24.09 20.88 0.04
CA THR A 92 -22.66 20.64 0.04
C THR A 92 -22.33 19.69 1.16
N CYS A 93 -21.42 18.75 0.93
CA CYS A 93 -20.87 17.88 1.96
C CYS A 93 -19.34 17.91 1.88
N ALA A 94 -18.69 18.07 3.03
CA ALA A 94 -17.25 17.97 3.18
C ALA A 94 -16.88 16.70 3.96
N THR A 95 -15.87 15.98 3.46
CA THR A 95 -15.17 14.97 4.26
C THR A 95 -14.07 15.65 5.05
N LEU A 96 -14.10 15.52 6.37
CA LEU A 96 -13.17 16.16 7.29
C LEU A 96 -11.88 15.32 7.44
N ASP A 97 -10.85 15.91 8.07
CA ASP A 97 -9.54 15.31 8.29
C ASP A 97 -9.53 14.02 9.15
N ASP A 98 -10.51 13.85 10.05
CA ASP A 98 -10.79 12.57 10.77
C ASP A 98 -11.61 11.57 9.97
N GLY A 99 -12.08 11.92 8.78
CA GLY A 99 -12.98 11.07 8.00
C GLY A 99 -14.44 11.13 8.43
N THR A 100 -14.81 12.04 9.34
CA THR A 100 -16.22 12.38 9.55
C THR A 100 -16.72 13.26 8.40
N VAL A 101 -18.05 13.42 8.30
CA VAL A 101 -18.69 14.19 7.22
C VAL A 101 -19.51 15.32 7.84
N SER A 102 -19.40 16.51 7.29
CA SER A 102 -20.29 17.64 7.58
C SER A 102 -21.00 18.05 6.30
N CYS A 103 -22.33 18.09 6.33
CA CYS A 103 -23.17 18.52 5.22
C CYS A 103 -23.94 19.79 5.57
N TRP A 104 -24.16 20.67 4.59
CA TRP A 104 -24.93 21.90 4.74
C TRP A 104 -25.66 22.27 3.44
N GLY A 105 -26.58 23.22 3.51
CA GLY A 105 -27.51 23.62 2.47
C GLY A 105 -28.92 23.06 2.68
N TYR A 106 -29.63 22.83 1.59
CA TYR A 106 -31.01 22.35 1.61
C TYR A 106 -31.12 20.93 2.17
N ALA A 107 -32.03 20.71 3.12
CA ALA A 107 -32.18 19.45 3.83
C ALA A 107 -33.38 18.60 3.42
N GLY A 108 -34.19 19.06 2.45
CA GLY A 108 -35.36 18.31 1.96
C GLY A 108 -35.01 16.86 1.60
N SER A 109 -35.88 15.91 1.90
CA SER A 109 -35.62 14.46 1.75
C SER A 109 -34.51 13.89 2.66
N GLY A 110 -34.06 14.63 3.68
CA GLY A 110 -33.04 14.17 4.63
C GLY A 110 -31.63 14.16 4.06
N ARG A 111 -31.38 14.92 2.98
CA ARG A 111 -30.13 14.85 2.21
C ARG A 111 -28.87 15.29 2.96
N LEU A 112 -29.01 15.96 4.10
CA LEU A 112 -27.87 16.29 4.97
C LEU A 112 -27.51 15.16 5.95
N GLY A 113 -28.37 14.16 6.15
CA GLY A 113 -28.06 12.98 6.96
C GLY A 113 -28.12 13.17 8.48
N TYR A 114 -28.54 14.34 8.99
CA TYR A 114 -28.62 14.59 10.44
C TYR A 114 -29.86 14.00 11.15
N GLY A 115 -30.66 13.20 10.45
CA GLY A 115 -31.91 12.64 10.99
C GLY A 115 -33.04 13.67 11.14
N ASN A 116 -32.92 14.82 10.50
CA ASN A 116 -33.95 15.87 10.44
C ASN A 116 -33.91 16.59 9.07
N LEU A 117 -34.79 17.57 8.89
CA LEU A 117 -34.98 18.31 7.64
C LEU A 117 -34.65 19.81 7.77
N ASN A 118 -33.86 20.20 8.76
CA ASN A 118 -33.42 21.59 8.91
C ASN A 118 -32.29 21.87 7.94
N ASN A 119 -32.42 22.93 7.16
CA ASN A 119 -31.30 23.45 6.39
C ASN A 119 -30.20 23.88 7.36
N ILE A 120 -28.96 23.81 6.89
CA ILE A 120 -27.78 24.25 7.65
C ILE A 120 -27.03 25.23 6.78
N GLY A 121 -26.44 26.28 7.34
CA GLY A 121 -25.71 27.28 6.57
C GLY A 121 -26.53 28.53 6.25
N ASP A 122 -27.85 28.52 6.50
CA ASP A 122 -28.80 29.61 6.20
C ASP A 122 -28.97 30.59 7.35
N THR A 123 -28.87 30.14 8.61
CA THR A 123 -28.82 31.03 9.80
C THR A 123 -27.69 30.74 10.77
N GLU A 124 -26.97 29.65 10.53
CA GLU A 124 -25.89 29.13 11.35
C GLU A 124 -24.83 28.52 10.45
N THR A 125 -23.57 28.54 10.88
CA THR A 125 -22.52 27.85 10.14
C THR A 125 -22.58 26.33 10.36
N PRO A 126 -21.96 25.51 9.49
CA PRO A 126 -21.81 24.07 9.75
C PRO A 126 -21.18 23.77 11.12
N ALA A 127 -20.29 24.64 11.63
CA ALA A 127 -19.70 24.53 12.95
C ALA A 127 -20.68 24.76 14.11
N GLU A 128 -21.71 25.57 13.89
CA GLU A 128 -22.72 25.95 14.90
C GLU A 128 -23.98 25.09 14.83
N ASN A 129 -24.05 24.15 13.87
CA ASN A 129 -25.16 23.22 13.76
C ASN A 129 -25.39 22.49 15.11
N PRO A 130 -26.55 22.70 15.76
CA PRO A 130 -26.82 22.16 17.08
C PRO A 130 -27.03 20.64 17.08
N VAL A 131 -27.18 20.04 15.90
CA VAL A 131 -27.40 18.61 15.73
C VAL A 131 -26.06 17.91 15.54
N ASN A 132 -25.71 17.05 16.52
CA ASN A 132 -24.49 16.23 16.50
C ASN A 132 -23.20 17.04 16.29
N GLY A 133 -23.18 18.30 16.74
CA GLY A 133 -22.03 19.21 16.57
C GLY A 133 -21.66 19.45 15.11
N GLY A 134 -22.63 19.39 14.19
CA GLY A 134 -22.40 19.59 12.76
C GLY A 134 -21.77 18.42 12.03
N VAL A 135 -21.73 17.25 12.65
CA VAL A 135 -21.19 16.02 12.05
C VAL A 135 -22.33 15.04 11.79
N VAL A 136 -22.41 14.55 10.55
CA VAL A 136 -23.40 13.55 10.14
C VAL A 136 -23.15 12.28 10.96
N PRO A 137 -24.14 11.79 11.73
CA PRO A 137 -23.98 10.57 12.51
C PRO A 137 -23.65 9.40 11.60
N SER A 138 -22.41 8.92 11.70
CA SER A 138 -22.03 7.62 11.19
C SER A 138 -22.00 6.65 12.37
N LEU A 139 -22.50 5.42 12.17
CA LEU A 139 -22.47 4.38 13.20
C LEU A 139 -21.04 3.94 13.60
N GLN A 140 -20.01 4.59 13.04
CA GLN A 140 -18.61 4.58 13.43
C GLN A 140 -17.94 5.69 12.59
N PRO A 141 -17.10 6.59 13.13
CA PRO A 141 -16.24 7.41 12.28
C PRO A 141 -15.54 6.46 11.32
N LEU A 142 -15.50 6.79 10.02
CA LEU A 142 -14.86 5.95 9.00
C LEU A 142 -13.45 5.60 9.50
N ALA A 143 -13.27 4.40 10.05
CA ALA A 143 -11.99 3.99 10.60
C ALA A 143 -11.01 4.07 9.42
N ARG A 144 -10.07 5.04 9.50
CA ARG A 144 -9.07 5.25 8.46
C ARG A 144 -8.43 3.90 8.15
N THR A 145 -8.61 3.47 6.90
CA THR A 145 -8.15 2.17 6.43
C THR A 145 -6.84 2.41 5.70
N ASP A 146 -5.73 1.95 6.25
CA ASP A 146 -4.44 2.11 5.54
C ASP A 146 -4.34 1.16 4.35
N TYR A 147 -5.03 0.02 4.41
CA TYR A 147 -4.98 -1.02 3.39
C TYR A 147 -6.30 -1.79 3.27
N ARG A 148 -6.79 -1.96 2.04
CA ARG A 148 -7.93 -2.81 1.71
C ARG A 148 -7.46 -4.01 0.92
N ALA A 149 -7.54 -5.19 1.52
CA ALA A 149 -7.36 -6.44 0.78
C ALA A 149 -8.55 -6.63 -0.17
N VAL A 150 -8.27 -7.18 -1.36
CA VAL A 150 -9.29 -7.67 -2.28
C VAL A 150 -9.19 -9.19 -2.37
N GLN A 151 -10.23 -9.85 -2.89
CA GLN A 151 -10.03 -11.21 -3.36
C GLN A 151 -8.98 -11.18 -4.49
N PRO A 152 -7.96 -12.06 -4.48
CA PRO A 152 -6.89 -12.01 -5.47
C PRO A 152 -7.43 -11.96 -6.90
N ALA A 153 -7.15 -10.85 -7.59
CA ALA A 153 -7.76 -10.50 -8.86
C ALA A 153 -6.70 -10.45 -9.96
N ARG A 154 -6.77 -11.35 -10.93
CA ARG A 154 -5.84 -11.39 -12.06
C ARG A 154 -6.06 -10.22 -13.01
N VAL A 155 -5.13 -9.25 -13.00
CA VAL A 155 -5.20 -8.03 -13.84
C VAL A 155 -4.28 -8.11 -15.06
N LEU A 156 -3.37 -9.08 -15.11
CA LEU A 156 -2.51 -9.39 -16.26
C LEU A 156 -2.28 -10.88 -16.35
N ASP A 157 -2.41 -11.46 -17.54
CA ASP A 157 -1.95 -12.82 -17.83
C ASP A 157 -1.60 -12.94 -19.30
N THR A 158 -0.30 -13.04 -19.61
CA THR A 158 0.14 -13.08 -21.00
C THR A 158 0.20 -14.49 -21.58
N ARG A 159 -0.16 -15.52 -20.83
CA ARG A 159 -0.21 -16.91 -21.35
C ARG A 159 -1.41 -17.06 -22.28
N GLY A 160 -1.32 -17.92 -23.30
CA GLY A 160 -2.38 -18.06 -24.31
C GLY A 160 -3.76 -18.48 -23.76
N PHE A 161 -3.80 -19.10 -22.58
CA PHE A 161 -5.02 -19.50 -21.86
C PHE A 161 -5.33 -18.58 -20.65
N GLY A 162 -4.57 -17.50 -20.50
CA GLY A 162 -4.73 -16.55 -19.42
C GLY A 162 -6.06 -15.82 -19.52
N VAL A 163 -6.77 -15.71 -18.39
CA VAL A 163 -8.00 -14.95 -18.26
C VAL A 163 -7.79 -13.92 -17.15
N THR A 164 -8.16 -12.67 -17.41
CA THR A 164 -8.14 -11.58 -16.44
C THR A 164 -9.55 -11.24 -15.98
N VAL A 165 -9.66 -10.54 -14.85
CA VAL A 165 -10.95 -10.23 -14.19
C VAL A 165 -11.95 -9.44 -15.05
N ASP A 166 -11.47 -8.78 -16.11
CA ASP A 166 -12.24 -7.91 -16.99
C ASP A 166 -11.91 -8.12 -18.48
N GLY A 167 -11.20 -9.19 -18.81
CA GLY A 167 -10.76 -9.50 -20.17
C GLY A 167 -9.65 -8.60 -20.73
N GLN A 168 -9.21 -7.57 -20.00
CA GLN A 168 -8.11 -6.71 -20.44
C GLN A 168 -6.75 -7.33 -20.09
N PHE A 169 -5.76 -7.18 -20.98
CA PHE A 169 -4.40 -7.73 -20.80
C PHE A 169 -4.35 -9.26 -20.58
N GLN A 170 -5.33 -9.97 -21.12
CA GLN A 170 -5.34 -11.43 -21.16
C GLN A 170 -4.71 -11.95 -22.46
N ALA A 171 -4.13 -13.14 -22.44
CA ALA A 171 -3.54 -13.82 -23.59
C ALA A 171 -2.56 -12.98 -24.45
N GLY A 172 -1.85 -12.04 -23.81
CA GLY A 172 -0.96 -11.07 -24.48
C GLY A 172 0.34 -11.62 -25.08
N GLY A 173 0.57 -12.94 -25.03
CA GLY A 173 1.73 -13.61 -25.60
C GLY A 173 3.03 -13.50 -24.79
N TYR A 174 4.09 -14.11 -25.32
CA TYR A 174 5.41 -14.05 -24.72
C TYR A 174 5.97 -12.62 -24.81
N ARG A 175 6.50 -12.09 -23.71
CA ARG A 175 7.16 -10.79 -23.69
C ARG A 175 8.59 -10.97 -24.16
N ALA A 176 9.04 -10.13 -25.10
CA ALA A 176 10.42 -10.16 -25.58
C ALA A 176 11.40 -9.71 -24.48
N ALA A 177 12.63 -10.21 -24.54
CA ALA A 177 13.71 -9.77 -23.67
C ALA A 177 13.94 -8.26 -23.85
N GLY A 178 14.11 -7.53 -22.75
CA GLY A 178 14.31 -6.08 -22.76
C GLY A 178 13.02 -5.26 -22.97
N SER A 179 11.86 -5.90 -23.13
CA SER A 179 10.60 -5.18 -23.33
C SER A 179 9.98 -4.67 -22.02
N THR A 180 9.22 -3.59 -22.14
CA THR A 180 8.37 -3.04 -21.09
C THR A 180 6.90 -3.17 -21.49
N MET A 181 6.04 -3.50 -20.54
CA MET A 181 4.59 -3.55 -20.71
C MET A 181 3.92 -2.62 -19.70
N ALA A 182 3.11 -1.67 -20.17
CA ALA A 182 2.27 -0.84 -19.34
C ALA A 182 0.94 -1.56 -19.05
N VAL A 183 0.50 -1.51 -17.79
CA VAL A 183 -0.72 -2.16 -17.32
C VAL A 183 -1.50 -1.17 -16.47
N ARG A 184 -2.74 -0.90 -16.87
CA ARG A 184 -3.69 -0.18 -16.01
C ARG A 184 -4.10 -1.10 -14.87
N VAL A 185 -4.03 -0.62 -13.63
CA VAL A 185 -4.45 -1.37 -12.44
C VAL A 185 -5.54 -0.64 -11.65
N ALA A 186 -5.44 0.68 -11.51
CA ALA A 186 -6.49 1.48 -10.89
C ALA A 186 -7.84 1.30 -11.62
N GLY A 187 -8.90 1.05 -10.87
CA GLY A 187 -10.23 0.75 -11.39
C GLY A 187 -10.48 -0.72 -11.76
N ARG A 188 -9.52 -1.63 -11.55
CA ARG A 188 -9.63 -3.06 -11.91
C ARG A 188 -9.48 -3.95 -10.69
N GLY A 189 -10.09 -5.13 -10.73
CA GLY A 189 -9.90 -6.17 -9.70
C GLY A 189 -10.33 -5.76 -8.28
N GLY A 190 -11.20 -4.77 -8.14
CA GLY A 190 -11.66 -4.23 -6.85
C GLY A 190 -10.85 -3.04 -6.32
N ALA A 191 -9.75 -2.65 -6.95
CA ALA A 191 -9.09 -1.38 -6.65
C ALA A 191 -9.87 -0.21 -7.29
N PRO A 192 -10.25 0.83 -6.53
CA PRO A 192 -10.90 2.00 -7.09
C PRO A 192 -9.92 2.82 -7.95
N VAL A 193 -10.46 3.68 -8.81
CA VAL A 193 -9.67 4.54 -9.71
C VAL A 193 -8.80 5.55 -8.95
N ASP A 194 -9.16 5.82 -7.70
CA ASP A 194 -8.53 6.83 -6.85
C ASP A 194 -7.60 6.22 -5.78
N ALA A 195 -7.33 4.91 -5.87
CA ALA A 195 -6.33 4.24 -5.04
C ALA A 195 -4.99 4.98 -5.12
N THR A 196 -4.31 5.12 -3.99
CA THR A 196 -3.00 5.80 -3.92
C THR A 196 -1.86 4.85 -4.23
N ALA A 197 -1.99 3.59 -3.83
CA ALA A 197 -1.09 2.50 -4.17
C ALA A 197 -1.83 1.17 -4.31
N VAL A 198 -1.22 0.24 -5.02
CA VAL A 198 -1.72 -1.14 -5.18
C VAL A 198 -0.66 -2.12 -4.72
N THR A 199 -1.12 -3.23 -4.13
CA THR A 199 -0.30 -4.39 -3.80
C THR A 199 -0.65 -5.52 -4.74
N MET A 200 0.35 -6.04 -5.44
CA MET A 200 0.17 -7.10 -6.42
C MET A 200 1.24 -8.18 -6.23
N THR A 201 0.91 -9.41 -6.56
CA THR A 201 1.91 -10.45 -6.81
C THR A 201 2.19 -10.46 -8.30
N VAL A 202 3.44 -10.20 -8.69
CA VAL A 202 3.91 -10.30 -10.08
C VAL A 202 4.68 -11.60 -10.27
N THR A 203 4.32 -12.35 -11.31
CA THR A 203 4.89 -13.66 -11.60
C THR A 203 5.49 -13.70 -13.00
N VAL A 204 6.74 -14.14 -13.06
CA VAL A 204 7.42 -14.50 -14.30
C VAL A 204 7.17 -15.99 -14.54
N VAL A 205 6.67 -16.34 -15.73
CA VAL A 205 6.30 -17.70 -16.09
C VAL A 205 7.11 -18.17 -17.30
N GLN A 206 7.77 -19.32 -17.14
CA GLN A 206 8.62 -19.95 -18.14
C GLN A 206 9.64 -18.98 -18.77
N PRO A 207 10.49 -18.29 -17.96
CA PRO A 207 11.48 -17.38 -18.51
C PRO A 207 12.53 -18.15 -19.32
N ALA A 208 12.92 -17.61 -20.47
CA ALA A 208 13.86 -18.26 -21.39
C ALA A 208 15.28 -18.40 -20.81
N ALA A 209 15.67 -17.50 -19.90
CA ALA A 209 16.98 -17.49 -19.25
C ALA A 209 16.88 -16.89 -17.85
N ALA A 210 17.95 -17.00 -17.06
CA ALA A 210 18.03 -16.30 -15.78
C ALA A 210 18.04 -14.78 -15.99
N GLY A 211 17.34 -14.05 -15.11
CA GLY A 211 17.12 -12.63 -15.31
C GLY A 211 16.40 -11.95 -14.15
N TYR A 212 15.87 -10.78 -14.45
CA TYR A 212 15.13 -9.97 -13.49
C TYR A 212 13.98 -9.24 -14.15
N LEU A 213 13.04 -8.83 -13.31
CA LEU A 213 11.92 -7.99 -13.65
C LEU A 213 11.94 -6.75 -12.76
N THR A 214 11.55 -5.61 -13.31
CA THR A 214 11.41 -4.34 -12.60
C THR A 214 9.98 -3.84 -12.78
N VAL A 215 9.35 -3.42 -11.69
CA VAL A 215 8.02 -2.80 -11.71
C VAL A 215 8.08 -1.40 -11.13
N TRP A 216 7.43 -0.45 -11.80
CA TRP A 216 7.39 0.96 -11.38
C TRP A 216 6.15 1.68 -11.93
N PRO A 217 5.76 2.83 -11.35
CA PRO A 217 4.76 3.70 -11.98
C PRO A 217 5.27 4.23 -13.32
N CYS A 218 4.55 4.04 -14.42
CA CYS A 218 5.01 4.42 -15.76
C CYS A 218 5.32 5.93 -15.91
N ALA A 219 4.69 6.77 -15.09
CA ALA A 219 4.96 8.21 -15.05
C ALA A 219 6.33 8.59 -14.47
N GLN A 220 7.08 7.62 -13.93
CA GLN A 220 8.40 7.80 -13.35
C GLN A 220 9.47 7.11 -14.22
N PRO A 221 10.73 7.57 -14.18
CA PRO A 221 11.82 6.89 -14.86
C PRO A 221 11.98 5.47 -14.29
N LYS A 222 12.33 4.51 -15.16
CA LYS A 222 12.56 3.13 -14.76
C LYS A 222 13.70 3.06 -13.72
N PRO A 223 13.46 2.46 -12.54
CA PRO A 223 14.50 2.34 -11.52
C PRO A 223 15.51 1.25 -11.89
N THR A 224 16.70 1.31 -11.28
CA THR A 224 17.73 0.26 -11.38
C THR A 224 17.45 -0.93 -10.45
N ALA A 225 16.45 -0.82 -9.59
CA ALA A 225 15.97 -1.87 -8.69
C ALA A 225 15.29 -3.01 -9.46
N SER A 226 15.62 -4.26 -9.14
CA SER A 226 14.86 -5.42 -9.59
C SER A 226 13.79 -5.75 -8.57
N SER A 227 12.53 -5.78 -9.00
CA SER A 227 11.40 -6.22 -8.18
C SER A 227 11.36 -7.73 -8.02
N LEU A 228 11.92 -8.50 -8.96
CA LEU A 228 11.94 -9.95 -8.93
C LEU A 228 13.16 -10.47 -9.69
N ASN A 229 13.80 -11.51 -9.16
CA ASN A 229 14.88 -12.24 -9.84
C ASN A 229 14.42 -13.68 -10.07
N PHE A 230 14.80 -14.26 -11.21
CA PHE A 230 14.34 -15.58 -11.63
C PHE A 230 15.43 -16.37 -12.35
N ALA A 231 15.36 -17.69 -12.27
CA ALA A 231 16.20 -18.62 -13.02
C ALA A 231 15.49 -19.07 -14.31
N ALA A 232 16.25 -19.58 -15.28
CA ALA A 232 15.70 -20.10 -16.52
C ALA A 232 14.66 -21.21 -16.23
N GLY A 233 13.50 -21.13 -16.90
CA GLY A 233 12.38 -22.07 -16.75
C GLY A 233 11.66 -22.04 -15.40
N ALA A 234 12.13 -21.25 -14.43
CA ALA A 234 11.57 -21.24 -13.08
C ALA A 234 10.46 -20.20 -12.95
N ASN A 235 9.20 -20.66 -12.77
CA ASN A 235 8.13 -19.76 -12.40
C ASN A 235 8.44 -19.13 -11.04
N THR A 236 8.48 -17.81 -10.99
CA THR A 236 8.88 -17.09 -9.77
C THR A 236 7.97 -15.89 -9.58
N ALA A 237 7.50 -15.69 -8.35
CA ALA A 237 6.62 -14.61 -7.97
C ALA A 237 7.25 -13.77 -6.86
N ASN A 238 6.99 -12.47 -6.87
CA ASN A 238 7.25 -11.60 -5.73
C ASN A 238 6.09 -10.61 -5.55
N THR A 239 5.83 -10.22 -4.31
CA THR A 239 4.86 -9.18 -4.00
C THR A 239 5.48 -7.80 -4.15
N VAL A 240 4.76 -6.89 -4.79
CA VAL A 240 5.16 -5.50 -5.05
C VAL A 240 4.09 -4.54 -4.56
N VAL A 241 4.51 -3.42 -3.98
CA VAL A 241 3.64 -2.29 -3.60
C VAL A 241 4.13 -1.06 -4.34
N MET A 242 3.24 -0.38 -5.05
CA MET A 242 3.59 0.80 -5.85
C MET A 242 2.46 1.80 -5.90
N ALA A 243 2.81 3.07 -6.11
CA ALA A 243 1.85 4.11 -6.42
C ALA A 243 0.94 3.69 -7.59
N ALA A 244 -0.36 3.93 -7.44
CA ALA A 244 -1.37 3.62 -8.44
C ALA A 244 -1.70 4.83 -9.33
N ALA A 245 -0.81 5.83 -9.35
CA ALA A 245 -0.91 7.02 -10.20
C ALA A 245 -0.68 6.64 -11.68
N GLY A 246 -1.77 6.31 -12.38
CA GLY A 246 -1.76 5.95 -13.79
C GLY A 246 -1.47 4.46 -14.04
N ASP A 247 -0.67 4.19 -15.07
CA ASP A 247 -0.27 2.83 -15.43
C ASP A 247 0.96 2.38 -14.65
N ILE A 248 1.06 1.08 -14.45
CA ILE A 248 2.24 0.42 -13.90
C ILE A 248 3.01 -0.24 -15.04
N CYS A 249 4.32 -0.02 -15.07
CA CYS A 249 5.21 -0.55 -16.08
C CYS A 249 5.96 -1.76 -15.54
N ILE A 250 5.96 -2.84 -16.32
CA ILE A 250 6.67 -4.08 -16.01
C ILE A 250 7.71 -4.32 -17.10
N PHE A 251 8.99 -4.26 -16.73
CA PHE A 251 10.12 -4.61 -17.59
C PHE A 251 10.56 -6.03 -17.31
N THR A 252 10.92 -6.78 -18.35
CA THR A 252 11.59 -8.07 -18.21
C THR A 252 12.94 -8.08 -18.93
N SER A 253 13.98 -8.55 -18.24
CA SER A 253 15.32 -8.64 -18.85
C SER A 253 15.46 -9.83 -19.80
N GLN A 254 14.59 -10.83 -19.66
CA GLN A 254 14.56 -12.04 -20.49
C GLN A 254 13.16 -12.27 -21.05
N ALA A 255 13.09 -13.03 -22.14
CA ALA A 255 11.81 -13.35 -22.71
C ALA A 255 11.02 -14.27 -21.76
N THR A 256 9.73 -13.99 -21.53
CA THR A 256 8.90 -14.67 -20.52
C THR A 256 7.40 -14.39 -20.71
N HIS A 257 6.53 -15.22 -20.12
CA HIS A 257 5.17 -14.79 -19.80
C HIS A 257 5.13 -14.01 -18.48
N LEU A 258 4.13 -13.14 -18.33
CA LEU A 258 3.88 -12.34 -17.14
C LEU A 258 2.46 -12.59 -16.61
N ILE A 259 2.33 -12.68 -15.29
CA ILE A 259 1.06 -12.63 -14.58
C ILE A 259 1.16 -11.53 -13.52
N ALA A 260 0.08 -10.78 -13.31
CA ALA A 260 -0.07 -9.91 -12.15
C ALA A 260 -1.45 -10.14 -11.51
N ASP A 261 -1.43 -10.50 -10.23
CA ASP A 261 -2.62 -10.69 -9.41
C ASP A 261 -2.67 -9.57 -8.36
N LEU A 262 -3.74 -8.77 -8.37
CA LEU A 262 -3.99 -7.70 -7.40
C LEU A 262 -4.46 -8.30 -6.08
N MET A 263 -3.77 -7.96 -5.00
CA MET A 263 -4.02 -8.47 -3.63
C MET A 263 -4.71 -7.44 -2.75
N GLY A 264 -4.58 -6.15 -3.08
CA GLY A 264 -5.23 -5.07 -2.36
C GLY A 264 -4.72 -3.69 -2.79
N PHE A 265 -5.21 -2.66 -2.12
CA PHE A 265 -4.88 -1.28 -2.41
C PHE A 265 -4.87 -0.42 -1.15
N THR A 266 -4.18 0.72 -1.22
CA THR A 266 -4.27 1.77 -0.21
C THR A 266 -5.24 2.86 -0.70
N PRO A 267 -6.27 3.24 0.08
CA PRO A 267 -7.20 4.31 -0.32
C PRO A 267 -6.55 5.69 -0.14
N ARG A 268 -7.22 6.76 -0.59
CA ARG A 268 -6.78 8.15 -0.36
C ARG A 268 -6.59 8.52 1.10
N THR A 269 -7.27 7.81 1.99
CA THR A 269 -7.19 8.03 3.44
C THR A 269 -5.98 7.34 4.07
N THR A 270 -5.18 6.59 3.30
CA THR A 270 -3.97 5.92 3.78
C THR A 270 -2.90 6.90 4.24
N ARG A 271 -2.03 6.39 5.10
CA ARG A 271 -0.77 7.00 5.54
C ARG A 271 0.44 6.50 4.78
N TYR A 272 0.23 5.51 3.93
CA TYR A 272 1.26 4.98 3.07
C TYR A 272 1.71 6.05 2.08
N VAL A 273 2.99 6.38 2.13
CA VAL A 273 3.67 7.23 1.14
C VAL A 273 4.47 6.29 0.23
N PRO A 274 3.99 6.02 -0.99
CA PRO A 274 4.78 5.27 -1.96
C PRO A 274 5.98 6.11 -2.39
N VAL A 275 7.14 5.47 -2.54
CA VAL A 275 8.31 6.07 -3.17
C VAL A 275 8.69 5.25 -4.41
N GLY A 276 9.26 5.91 -5.42
CA GLY A 276 9.87 5.18 -6.53
C GLY A 276 10.95 4.22 -5.98
N PRO A 277 10.98 2.92 -6.37
CA PRO A 277 11.94 1.96 -5.84
C PRO A 277 13.38 2.46 -5.95
N SER A 278 14.06 2.58 -4.81
CA SER A 278 15.35 3.27 -4.78
C SER A 278 16.35 2.69 -3.81
N ARG A 279 17.60 2.63 -4.26
CA ARG A 279 18.63 1.80 -3.63
C ARG A 279 19.27 2.45 -2.42
N LEU A 280 18.97 1.92 -1.23
CA LEU A 280 19.58 2.31 0.05
C LEU A 280 20.87 1.55 0.36
N LEU A 281 21.00 0.33 -0.15
CA LEU A 281 22.13 -0.57 0.13
C LEU A 281 22.52 -1.32 -1.15
N ASP A 282 23.81 -1.32 -1.48
CA ASP A 282 24.38 -2.24 -2.46
C ASP A 282 25.79 -2.62 -2.00
N THR A 283 25.97 -3.84 -1.48
CA THR A 283 27.29 -4.25 -1.00
C THR A 283 28.23 -4.69 -2.12
N ARG A 284 27.73 -4.81 -3.36
CA ARG A 284 28.54 -5.22 -4.51
C ARG A 284 29.57 -4.13 -4.86
N PRO A 285 30.84 -4.50 -5.11
CA PRO A 285 31.85 -3.55 -5.54
C PRO A 285 31.44 -2.81 -6.83
N GLY A 286 31.66 -1.50 -6.88
CA GLY A 286 31.41 -0.67 -8.06
C GLY A 286 29.95 -0.24 -8.30
N PHE A 287 29.01 -0.66 -7.45
CA PHE A 287 27.62 -0.19 -7.50
C PHE A 287 27.40 0.98 -6.54
N THR A 288 26.52 1.91 -6.89
CA THR A 288 26.15 3.06 -6.07
C THR A 288 24.74 2.93 -5.52
N THR A 289 24.52 3.60 -4.40
CA THR A 289 23.20 3.88 -3.81
C THR A 289 22.76 5.28 -4.20
N PHE A 290 21.50 5.63 -3.95
CA PHE A 290 20.93 6.92 -4.39
C PHE A 290 21.66 8.16 -3.82
N ASP A 291 22.32 8.00 -2.67
CA ASP A 291 23.05 9.03 -1.93
C ASP A 291 24.54 8.68 -1.73
N GLY A 292 25.03 7.60 -2.36
CA GLY A 292 26.39 7.09 -2.22
C GLY A 292 26.71 6.42 -0.86
N GLN A 293 25.78 6.41 0.10
CA GLN A 293 25.97 5.77 1.40
C GLN A 293 25.67 4.27 1.34
N ALA A 294 26.40 3.45 2.10
CA ALA A 294 26.25 1.99 2.10
C ALA A 294 26.41 1.33 0.71
N ALA A 295 27.33 1.85 -0.09
CA ALA A 295 27.74 1.32 -1.40
C ALA A 295 29.07 0.57 -1.30
N GLY A 296 29.22 -0.55 -2.02
CA GLY A 296 30.49 -1.27 -2.16
C GLY A 296 31.03 -1.92 -0.88
N GLY A 297 30.18 -2.17 0.12
CA GLY A 297 30.58 -2.68 1.44
C GLY A 297 31.11 -4.13 1.49
N GLY A 298 31.23 -4.80 0.35
CA GLY A 298 31.75 -6.16 0.22
C GLY A 298 30.77 -7.25 0.65
N GLN A 299 31.12 -8.50 0.32
CA GLN A 299 30.30 -9.66 0.66
C GLN A 299 30.16 -9.78 2.18
N ARG A 300 28.93 -10.00 2.66
CA ARG A 300 28.67 -10.25 4.07
C ARG A 300 29.04 -11.67 4.43
N ALA A 301 29.74 -11.85 5.55
CA ALA A 301 30.10 -13.16 6.05
C ALA A 301 28.87 -13.94 6.55
N ALA A 302 28.93 -15.27 6.47
CA ALA A 302 27.90 -16.13 7.06
C ALA A 302 27.77 -15.87 8.57
N GLY A 303 26.53 -15.78 9.07
CA GLY A 303 26.26 -15.51 10.47
C GLY A 303 26.42 -14.04 10.88
N SER A 304 26.72 -13.13 9.95
CA SER A 304 26.89 -11.71 10.25
C SER A 304 25.61 -10.90 10.02
N SER A 305 25.55 -9.74 10.67
CA SER A 305 24.48 -8.75 10.51
C SER A 305 25.05 -7.42 10.00
N LEU A 306 24.28 -6.74 9.14
CA LEU A 306 24.57 -5.39 8.66
C LEU A 306 23.48 -4.43 9.13
N THR A 307 23.88 -3.31 9.72
CA THR A 307 22.97 -2.21 10.05
C THR A 307 22.77 -1.33 8.84
N LEU A 308 21.52 -1.09 8.46
CA LEU A 308 21.12 -0.19 7.38
C LEU A 308 20.33 0.98 7.97
N GLN A 309 20.89 2.18 7.88
CA GLN A 309 20.15 3.41 8.14
C GLN A 309 19.13 3.63 7.02
N VAL A 310 17.86 3.86 7.38
CA VAL A 310 16.77 4.05 6.43
C VAL A 310 16.28 5.49 6.44
N THR A 311 16.06 6.08 7.61
CA THR A 311 15.58 7.48 7.72
C THR A 311 16.73 8.48 7.68
N GLY A 312 16.40 9.73 7.35
CA GLY A 312 17.35 10.85 7.48
C GLY A 312 18.45 10.91 6.42
N ARG A 313 18.27 10.22 5.28
CA ARG A 313 19.27 10.11 4.21
C ARG A 313 19.18 11.18 3.11
N GLY A 314 18.30 12.17 3.25
CA GLY A 314 18.25 13.34 2.38
C GLY A 314 17.64 13.10 0.99
N ALA A 315 17.79 14.07 0.09
CA ALA A 315 17.22 14.03 -1.26
C ALA A 315 17.98 13.07 -2.20
N PRO A 316 17.35 12.55 -3.28
CA PRO A 316 15.94 12.77 -3.66
C PRO A 316 14.90 12.03 -2.81
N ILE A 317 15.29 11.24 -1.80
CA ILE A 317 14.38 10.32 -1.09
C ILE A 317 14.47 10.54 0.41
N ALA A 318 13.67 11.49 0.87
CA ALA A 318 13.54 11.77 2.28
C ALA A 318 12.53 10.80 2.91
N VAL A 319 12.97 9.62 3.35
CA VAL A 319 12.23 8.94 4.43
C VAL A 319 12.47 9.76 5.70
N PRO A 320 11.45 10.45 6.25
CA PRO A 320 11.67 11.37 7.36
C PRO A 320 12.20 10.65 8.60
N THR A 321 12.90 11.38 9.47
CA THR A 321 13.21 10.89 10.81
C THR A 321 11.92 10.67 11.60
N GLY A 322 11.93 9.74 12.55
CA GLY A 322 10.75 9.39 13.37
C GLY A 322 9.73 8.47 12.69
N ILE A 323 9.91 8.11 11.42
CA ILE A 323 9.16 7.04 10.77
C ILE A 323 9.45 5.71 11.47
N ARG A 324 8.39 4.92 11.69
CA ARG A 324 8.49 3.59 12.32
C ARG A 324 8.35 2.44 11.34
N THR A 325 7.54 2.58 10.28
CA THR A 325 7.28 1.46 9.36
C THR A 325 7.71 1.79 7.95
N VAL A 326 8.49 0.88 7.34
CA VAL A 326 8.95 0.99 5.96
C VAL A 326 8.70 -0.29 5.17
N LEU A 327 8.61 -0.13 3.86
CA LEU A 327 8.62 -1.22 2.90
C LEU A 327 9.96 -1.20 2.17
N LEU A 328 10.67 -2.31 2.24
CA LEU A 328 11.95 -2.55 1.59
C LEU A 328 11.84 -3.73 0.64
N ASN A 329 12.37 -3.62 -0.57
CA ASN A 329 12.68 -4.77 -1.39
C ASN A 329 14.14 -5.17 -1.08
N VAL A 330 14.33 -6.33 -0.46
CA VAL A 330 15.65 -6.80 0.00
C VAL A 330 16.06 -8.02 -0.79
N ALA A 331 17.31 -8.05 -1.26
CA ALA A 331 17.83 -9.14 -2.06
C ALA A 331 19.17 -9.69 -1.54
N ALA A 332 19.28 -11.02 -1.57
CA ALA A 332 20.55 -11.73 -1.47
C ALA A 332 21.07 -11.97 -2.90
N VAL A 333 22.32 -11.57 -3.16
CA VAL A 333 22.96 -11.67 -4.48
C VAL A 333 24.26 -12.45 -4.36
N GLN A 334 24.49 -13.39 -5.28
CA GLN A 334 25.64 -14.30 -5.26
C GLN A 334 25.84 -14.99 -3.89
N PRO A 335 24.79 -15.60 -3.30
CA PRO A 335 24.94 -16.34 -2.05
C PRO A 335 25.84 -17.55 -2.26
N ALA A 336 26.77 -17.79 -1.33
CA ALA A 336 27.73 -18.89 -1.39
C ALA A 336 27.07 -20.27 -1.19
N ALA A 337 25.96 -20.31 -0.46
CA ALA A 337 25.19 -21.52 -0.18
C ALA A 337 23.70 -21.17 -0.02
N SER A 338 22.85 -22.20 0.02
CA SER A 338 21.42 -22.01 0.34
C SER A 338 21.26 -21.50 1.76
N GLY A 339 20.41 -20.50 1.95
CA GLY A 339 20.27 -19.82 3.22
C GLY A 339 19.06 -18.90 3.26
N TYR A 340 19.10 -17.99 4.22
CA TYR A 340 18.09 -16.98 4.46
C TYR A 340 18.66 -15.67 4.98
N LEU A 341 17.89 -14.59 4.76
CA LEU A 341 18.04 -13.31 5.42
C LEU A 341 16.95 -13.10 6.46
N THR A 342 17.29 -12.37 7.52
CA THR A 342 16.34 -11.85 8.50
C THR A 342 16.48 -10.33 8.57
N VAL A 343 15.37 -9.60 8.59
CA VAL A 343 15.33 -8.13 8.66
C VAL A 343 14.45 -7.72 9.85
N TRP A 344 14.98 -6.88 10.74
CA TRP A 344 14.29 -6.45 11.96
C TRP A 344 14.80 -5.07 12.44
N PRO A 345 14.07 -4.37 13.33
CA PRO A 345 14.57 -3.14 13.94
C PRO A 345 15.80 -3.41 14.82
N CYS A 346 16.90 -2.68 14.61
CA CYS A 346 18.19 -2.96 15.25
C CYS A 346 18.20 -2.85 16.79
N ASP A 347 17.22 -2.19 17.40
CA ASP A 347 17.08 -2.03 18.85
C ASP A 347 16.26 -3.16 19.49
N ARG A 348 15.97 -4.23 18.73
CA ARG A 348 15.31 -5.44 19.22
C ARG A 348 16.20 -6.67 19.03
N PRO A 349 15.99 -7.73 19.85
CA PRO A 349 16.65 -9.01 19.62
C PRO A 349 16.32 -9.56 18.23
N GLN A 350 17.33 -10.16 17.58
CA GLN A 350 17.16 -10.82 16.29
C GLN A 350 16.08 -11.90 16.40
N PRO A 351 15.00 -11.82 15.60
CA PRO A 351 13.97 -12.85 15.61
C PRO A 351 14.44 -14.10 14.86
N ASN A 352 13.75 -15.21 15.07
CA ASN A 352 13.99 -16.46 14.33
C ASN A 352 13.34 -16.47 12.93
N ALA A 353 12.80 -15.34 12.45
CA ALA A 353 12.14 -15.20 11.16
C ALA A 353 13.11 -15.33 9.96
N SER A 354 12.59 -15.70 8.80
CA SER A 354 13.37 -15.85 7.56
C SER A 354 12.69 -15.13 6.39
N ASN A 355 12.91 -13.81 6.27
CA ASN A 355 12.24 -12.95 5.30
C ASN A 355 12.57 -13.29 3.84
N ILE A 356 13.80 -13.69 3.56
CA ILE A 356 14.24 -14.08 2.20
C ILE A 356 14.86 -15.47 2.32
N ASN A 357 14.44 -16.44 1.50
CA ASN A 357 15.09 -17.74 1.38
C ASN A 357 15.70 -17.89 -0.02
N PHE A 358 16.99 -18.15 -0.08
CA PHE A 358 17.77 -18.17 -1.31
C PHE A 358 18.53 -19.48 -1.48
N ALA A 359 18.86 -19.79 -2.73
CA ALA A 359 19.71 -20.92 -3.11
C ALA A 359 21.08 -20.42 -3.57
N ALA A 360 22.11 -21.26 -3.44
CA ALA A 360 23.47 -20.93 -3.87
C ALA A 360 23.51 -20.36 -5.30
N GLY A 361 24.20 -19.24 -5.49
CA GLY A 361 24.35 -18.56 -6.78
C GLY A 361 23.10 -17.88 -7.35
N VAL A 362 21.92 -18.06 -6.76
CA VAL A 362 20.66 -17.51 -7.29
C VAL A 362 20.29 -16.23 -6.57
N ALA A 363 20.35 -15.10 -7.28
CA ALA A 363 19.84 -13.83 -6.77
C ALA A 363 18.36 -13.97 -6.43
N THR A 364 17.99 -13.59 -5.21
CA THR A 364 16.62 -13.74 -4.70
C THR A 364 16.23 -12.49 -3.92
N ALA A 365 15.09 -11.90 -4.26
CA ALA A 365 14.53 -10.72 -3.61
C ALA A 365 13.16 -11.04 -3.00
N ASN A 366 12.80 -10.31 -1.95
CA ASN A 366 11.45 -10.32 -1.38
C ASN A 366 11.10 -8.93 -0.83
N LEU A 367 9.81 -8.61 -0.83
CA LEU A 367 9.29 -7.46 -0.09
C LEU A 367 9.35 -7.72 1.43
N VAL A 368 9.81 -6.73 2.17
CA VAL A 368 9.87 -6.73 3.62
C VAL A 368 9.13 -5.50 4.12
N VAL A 369 8.08 -5.72 4.91
CA VAL A 369 7.50 -4.66 5.74
C VAL A 369 8.19 -4.73 7.10
N ALA A 370 8.97 -3.71 7.43
CA ALA A 370 9.80 -3.70 8.62
C ALA A 370 9.44 -2.53 9.54
N ASP A 371 9.47 -2.82 10.84
CA ASP A 371 9.61 -1.80 11.86
C ASP A 371 11.06 -1.28 11.87
N LEU A 372 11.22 0.00 12.16
CA LEU A 372 12.49 0.67 12.32
C LEU A 372 12.83 0.84 13.79
N SER A 373 14.13 0.79 14.10
CA SER A 373 14.61 1.19 15.42
C SER A 373 14.24 2.65 15.74
N ALA A 374 14.37 3.05 17.01
CA ALA A 374 14.19 4.44 17.41
C ALA A 374 15.08 5.44 16.62
N SER A 375 16.23 5.00 16.11
CA SER A 375 17.11 5.80 15.25
C SER A 375 16.80 5.68 13.75
N GLY A 376 15.80 4.90 13.36
CA GLY A 376 15.36 4.76 11.97
C GLY A 376 16.15 3.77 11.13
N SER A 377 16.68 2.71 11.75
CA SER A 377 17.49 1.68 11.11
C SER A 377 16.89 0.28 11.19
N VAL A 378 17.26 -0.56 10.22
CA VAL A 378 17.01 -2.02 10.25
C VAL A 378 18.34 -2.77 10.28
N CYS A 379 18.31 -3.96 10.85
CA CYS A 379 19.42 -4.91 10.85
C CYS A 379 19.09 -6.05 9.89
N ILE A 380 20.07 -6.43 9.07
CA ILE A 380 19.95 -7.49 8.07
C ILE A 380 20.97 -8.59 8.40
N PHE A 381 20.48 -9.71 8.89
CA PHE A 381 21.27 -10.93 9.13
C PHE A 381 21.35 -11.74 7.84
N THR A 382 22.50 -12.38 7.62
CA THR A 382 22.62 -13.43 6.63
C THR A 382 23.16 -14.73 7.23
N SER A 383 22.47 -15.84 6.97
CA SER A 383 22.93 -17.17 7.41
C SER A 383 24.08 -17.72 6.57
N GLN A 384 24.27 -17.21 5.36
CA GLN A 384 25.33 -17.64 4.43
C GLN A 384 26.03 -16.42 3.84
N ALA A 385 27.26 -16.60 3.35
CA ALA A 385 27.99 -15.49 2.75
C ALA A 385 27.27 -14.99 1.49
N THR A 386 26.96 -13.70 1.40
CA THR A 386 26.18 -13.13 0.27
C THR A 386 26.40 -11.63 0.15
N GLN A 387 26.19 -11.09 -1.05
CA GLN A 387 25.98 -9.66 -1.22
C GLN A 387 24.54 -9.31 -0.83
N LEU A 388 24.32 -8.07 -0.37
CA LEU A 388 23.02 -7.54 0.01
C LEU A 388 22.67 -6.33 -0.84
N ILE A 389 21.43 -6.28 -1.28
CA ILE A 389 20.81 -5.10 -1.88
C ILE A 389 19.55 -4.79 -1.08
N ALA A 390 19.28 -3.52 -0.83
CA ALA A 390 18.00 -3.09 -0.29
C ALA A 390 17.55 -1.80 -0.99
N ASP A 391 16.32 -1.83 -1.51
CA ASP A 391 15.66 -0.68 -2.11
C ASP A 391 14.45 -0.29 -1.24
N VAL A 392 14.25 1.00 -0.96
CA VAL A 392 13.02 1.49 -0.32
C VAL A 392 11.93 1.67 -1.36
N VAL A 393 10.71 1.22 -1.05
CA VAL A 393 9.54 1.32 -1.94
C VAL A 393 8.38 2.11 -1.32
N GLY A 394 8.39 2.34 -0.01
CA GLY A 394 7.48 3.28 0.64
C GLY A 394 7.59 3.24 2.16
N TYR A 395 6.83 4.10 2.83
CA TYR A 395 6.78 4.17 4.29
C TYR A 395 5.40 4.59 4.79
N PHE A 396 5.08 4.34 6.05
CA PHE A 396 3.86 4.87 6.68
C PHE A 396 4.19 6.11 7.51
N ASP A 397 3.58 7.23 7.17
CA ASP A 397 3.76 8.49 7.89
C ASP A 397 3.10 8.44 9.29
N SER A 398 3.92 8.45 10.33
CA SER A 398 3.49 8.41 11.74
C SER A 398 3.68 9.73 12.48
N SER A 399 3.76 10.87 11.79
CA SER A 399 3.98 12.20 12.39
C SER A 399 2.87 12.61 13.37
N ALA A 400 3.26 13.27 14.48
CA ALA A 400 2.35 13.58 15.60
C ALA A 400 1.19 14.54 15.27
N THR A 401 1.31 15.34 14.21
CA THR A 401 0.22 16.20 13.70
C THR A 401 -0.85 15.40 12.94
N ARG A 402 -0.62 14.11 12.72
CA ARG A 402 -1.54 13.20 12.05
C ARG A 402 -1.82 12.01 13.01
N ALA A 403 -3.08 11.62 13.24
CA ALA A 403 -3.54 10.45 14.06
C ALA A 403 -2.69 9.13 13.94
N PRO A 404 -2.73 8.13 14.81
CA PRO A 404 -1.92 6.90 14.63
C PRO A 404 -2.22 6.13 13.32
N THR A 405 -1.21 5.43 12.76
CA THR A 405 -1.36 4.54 11.59
C THR A 405 -2.24 3.33 11.93
N ALA A 406 -3.02 2.85 10.96
CA ALA A 406 -3.80 1.61 11.07
C ALA A 406 -2.96 0.36 10.76
N VAL A 407 -1.79 0.54 10.13
CA VAL A 407 -0.73 -0.48 10.07
C VAL A 407 0.04 -0.50 11.38
N HIS A 408 0.13 -1.70 11.95
CA HIS A 408 0.90 -2.01 13.14
C HIS A 408 1.94 -3.07 12.80
N THR A 409 3.21 -2.66 12.69
CA THR A 409 4.34 -3.58 12.57
C THR A 409 4.83 -4.05 13.94
N VAL A 410 5.43 -5.23 13.95
CA VAL A 410 6.02 -5.87 15.13
C VAL A 410 7.42 -6.39 14.78
N ASN A 411 8.23 -6.68 15.81
CA ASN A 411 9.42 -7.50 15.58
C ASN A 411 8.97 -8.86 15.00
N PRO A 412 9.48 -9.29 13.82
CA PRO A 412 8.95 -10.46 13.14
C PRO A 412 8.87 -11.71 14.02
N GLY A 413 7.77 -12.42 13.94
CA GLY A 413 7.47 -13.55 14.80
C GLY A 413 7.10 -14.80 14.03
N ARG A 414 7.73 -15.94 14.33
CA ARG A 414 7.37 -17.21 13.70
C ARG A 414 6.08 -17.78 14.31
N LEU A 415 5.02 -17.86 13.50
CA LEU A 415 3.70 -18.38 13.89
C LEU A 415 3.50 -19.85 13.53
N MET A 416 4.21 -20.35 12.52
CA MET A 416 4.13 -21.74 12.09
C MET A 416 5.49 -22.19 11.58
N ASP A 417 5.90 -23.40 11.97
CA ASP A 417 7.09 -24.06 11.45
C ASP A 417 6.89 -25.56 11.52
N THR A 418 6.53 -26.13 10.37
CA THR A 418 6.19 -27.54 10.24
C THR A 418 7.39 -28.49 10.36
N ARG A 419 8.63 -27.97 10.36
CA ARG A 419 9.84 -28.79 10.41
C ARG A 419 10.03 -29.39 11.80
N ALA A 420 10.69 -30.54 11.90
CA ALA A 420 10.95 -31.20 13.19
C ALA A 420 11.72 -30.32 14.19
N ILE A 421 12.58 -29.43 13.68
CA ILE A 421 13.35 -28.45 14.47
C ILE A 421 12.62 -27.10 14.65
N GLY A 422 11.37 -27.01 14.19
CA GLY A 422 10.62 -25.78 14.15
C GLY A 422 10.26 -25.30 15.56
N VAL A 423 10.51 -24.02 15.82
CA VAL A 423 10.12 -23.36 17.07
C VAL A 423 9.31 -22.13 16.71
N THR A 424 8.08 -22.06 17.20
CA THR A 424 7.21 -20.89 17.04
C THR A 424 7.22 -20.06 18.31
N ALA A 425 6.96 -18.77 18.16
CA ALA A 425 7.09 -17.84 19.28
C ALA A 425 5.99 -17.97 20.34
N ASP A 426 4.91 -18.71 20.05
CA ASP A 426 3.83 -19.03 21.00
C ASP A 426 3.66 -20.54 21.23
N GLY A 427 4.59 -21.37 20.74
CA GLY A 427 4.57 -22.83 20.86
C GLY A 427 3.49 -23.56 20.05
N ARG A 428 2.65 -22.85 19.28
CA ARG A 428 1.61 -23.44 18.43
C ARG A 428 2.11 -23.68 17.01
N TYR A 429 1.60 -24.71 16.33
CA TYR A 429 1.98 -25.06 14.94
C TYR A 429 3.50 -25.29 14.74
N GLN A 430 4.16 -25.82 15.76
CA GLN A 430 5.56 -26.24 15.71
C GLN A 430 5.65 -27.73 15.40
N ALA A 431 6.62 -28.13 14.57
CA ALA A 431 6.92 -29.52 14.25
C ALA A 431 5.71 -30.38 13.82
N THR A 432 4.75 -29.77 13.12
CA THR A 432 3.50 -30.46 12.72
C THR A 432 3.67 -31.44 11.56
N GLY A 433 4.87 -31.55 10.98
CA GLY A 433 5.15 -32.39 9.81
C GLY A 433 4.83 -31.70 8.49
N ALA A 434 5.39 -32.23 7.40
CA ALA A 434 5.22 -31.67 6.07
C ALA A 434 3.73 -31.60 5.67
N LEU A 435 3.36 -30.53 4.98
CA LEU A 435 2.06 -30.41 4.35
C LEU A 435 1.90 -31.47 3.28
N THR A 436 0.70 -32.03 3.18
CA THR A 436 0.31 -32.95 2.10
C THR A 436 -0.12 -32.14 0.89
N ALA A 437 0.22 -32.64 -0.30
CA ALA A 437 -0.21 -32.01 -1.55
C ALA A 437 -1.73 -31.87 -1.62
N ASN A 438 -2.19 -30.71 -2.06
CA ASN A 438 -3.60 -30.39 -2.31
C ASN A 438 -4.53 -30.42 -1.08
N THR A 439 -3.99 -30.56 0.12
CA THR A 439 -4.74 -30.42 1.37
C THR A 439 -4.75 -28.96 1.82
N THR A 440 -5.91 -28.48 2.25
CA THR A 440 -6.05 -27.15 2.86
C THR A 440 -5.79 -27.24 4.37
N TYR A 441 -4.91 -26.37 4.85
CA TYR A 441 -4.56 -26.24 6.26
C TYR A 441 -5.02 -24.87 6.79
N THR A 442 -5.71 -24.88 7.93
CA THR A 442 -6.16 -23.66 8.62
C THR A 442 -5.10 -23.20 9.62
N VAL A 443 -4.68 -21.95 9.53
CA VAL A 443 -3.73 -21.32 10.43
C VAL A 443 -4.40 -20.14 11.13
N GLN A 444 -4.50 -20.22 12.46
CA GLN A 444 -4.94 -19.09 13.27
C GLN A 444 -3.85 -18.00 13.24
N ILE A 445 -4.23 -16.75 12.97
CA ILE A 445 -3.34 -15.59 12.99
C ILE A 445 -3.84 -14.56 14.00
N GLY A 446 -5.12 -14.19 13.93
CA GLY A 446 -5.76 -13.26 14.85
C GLY A 446 -5.70 -13.75 16.28
N GLY A 447 -5.43 -12.83 17.22
CA GLY A 447 -5.23 -13.14 18.63
C GLY A 447 -3.90 -13.85 18.94
N ARG A 448 -3.03 -14.04 17.94
CA ARG A 448 -1.65 -14.53 18.12
C ARG A 448 -0.71 -13.39 17.75
N PHE A 449 0.31 -13.18 18.58
CA PHE A 449 1.16 -11.97 18.60
C PHE A 449 0.40 -10.69 18.99
N PRO A 450 1.10 -9.62 19.44
CA PRO A 450 0.51 -8.31 19.67
C PRO A 450 0.16 -7.63 18.34
N LEU A 451 -0.65 -8.31 17.52
CA LEU A 451 -1.32 -7.74 16.38
C LEU A 451 -2.50 -6.93 16.92
N SER A 452 -2.75 -5.78 16.31
CA SER A 452 -4.00 -5.07 16.55
C SER A 452 -5.19 -5.98 16.18
N ALA A 453 -6.43 -5.60 16.52
CA ALA A 453 -7.65 -6.24 15.99
C ALA A 453 -7.82 -6.05 14.46
N GLY A 454 -6.72 -6.14 13.71
CA GLY A 454 -6.61 -5.96 12.28
C GLY A 454 -7.27 -7.10 11.53
N ARG A 455 -7.91 -6.75 10.43
CA ARG A 455 -8.54 -7.69 9.50
C ARG A 455 -7.59 -8.10 8.38
N VAL A 456 -6.36 -7.57 8.38
CA VAL A 456 -5.31 -7.85 7.40
C VAL A 456 -4.04 -8.26 8.15
N ALA A 457 -3.40 -9.33 7.68
CA ALA A 457 -2.11 -9.79 8.18
C ALA A 457 -1.00 -9.56 7.14
N ILE A 458 0.15 -9.16 7.64
CA ILE A 458 1.39 -9.02 6.87
C ILE A 458 2.27 -10.20 7.23
N LEU A 459 2.31 -11.18 6.33
CA LEU A 459 2.98 -12.46 6.51
C LEU A 459 4.20 -12.54 5.61
N ASN A 460 5.18 -13.30 6.05
CA ASN A 460 6.20 -13.85 5.19
C ASN A 460 6.06 -15.38 5.19
N VAL A 461 5.84 -15.95 4.01
CA VAL A 461 5.54 -17.37 3.87
C VAL A 461 6.69 -18.04 3.15
N ALA A 462 7.32 -19.02 3.81
CA ALA A 462 8.45 -19.75 3.25
C ALA A 462 8.14 -21.24 3.08
N VAL A 463 8.40 -21.76 1.88
CA VAL A 463 8.39 -23.19 1.59
C VAL A 463 9.80 -23.74 1.75
N VAL A 464 9.89 -24.89 2.42
CA VAL A 464 11.13 -25.56 2.74
C VAL A 464 11.07 -27.00 2.25
N SER A 465 12.12 -27.41 1.53
CA SER A 465 12.27 -28.76 0.98
C SER A 465 11.04 -29.26 0.21
N PRO A 466 10.50 -28.48 -0.77
CA PRO A 466 9.37 -28.95 -1.55
C PRO A 466 9.75 -30.18 -2.38
N ALA A 467 8.90 -31.21 -2.38
CA ALA A 467 9.18 -32.47 -3.07
C ALA A 467 9.14 -32.36 -4.61
N GLY A 468 8.53 -31.29 -5.13
CA GLY A 468 8.37 -31.04 -6.56
C GLY A 468 8.25 -29.55 -6.86
N GLY A 469 8.31 -29.19 -8.15
CA GLY A 469 7.96 -27.83 -8.59
C GLY A 469 6.45 -27.58 -8.47
N GLY A 470 6.07 -26.38 -8.06
CA GLY A 470 4.68 -26.09 -7.78
C GLY A 470 4.41 -24.68 -7.28
N TYR A 471 3.25 -24.52 -6.64
CA TYR A 471 2.79 -23.28 -6.04
C TYR A 471 2.10 -23.51 -4.69
N LEU A 472 2.02 -22.44 -3.92
CA LEU A 472 1.29 -22.35 -2.67
C LEU A 472 0.38 -21.12 -2.72
N THR A 473 -0.85 -21.27 -2.21
CA THR A 473 -1.84 -20.19 -2.10
C THR A 473 -2.19 -20.00 -0.64
N VAL A 474 -2.26 -18.74 -0.21
CA VAL A 474 -2.73 -18.28 1.10
C VAL A 474 -3.93 -17.37 0.89
N TRP A 475 -5.02 -17.61 1.61
CA TRP A 475 -6.25 -16.83 1.50
C TRP A 475 -7.04 -16.85 2.82
N PRO A 476 -8.02 -15.96 3.02
CA PRO A 476 -8.88 -16.00 4.21
C PRO A 476 -9.77 -17.26 4.16
N CYS A 477 -9.84 -18.02 5.25
CA CYS A 477 -10.53 -19.33 5.23
C CYS A 477 -12.04 -19.27 4.95
N ASP A 478 -12.68 -18.12 5.15
CA ASP A 478 -14.09 -17.89 4.84
C ASP A 478 -14.33 -17.47 3.39
N GLN A 479 -13.28 -17.51 2.55
CA GLN A 479 -13.34 -17.24 1.11
C GLN A 479 -13.04 -18.50 0.31
N VAL A 480 -13.52 -18.50 -0.93
CA VAL A 480 -13.22 -19.55 -1.91
C VAL A 480 -11.72 -19.51 -2.25
N LEU A 481 -11.10 -20.69 -2.41
CA LEU A 481 -9.70 -20.82 -2.82
C LEU A 481 -9.45 -20.03 -4.13
N PRO A 482 -8.57 -19.02 -4.11
CA PRO A 482 -8.23 -18.26 -5.31
C PRO A 482 -7.41 -19.08 -6.31
N THR A 483 -7.50 -18.72 -7.59
CA THR A 483 -6.63 -19.26 -8.65
C THR A 483 -5.25 -18.60 -8.69
N ALA A 484 -5.04 -17.55 -7.89
CA ALA A 484 -3.76 -16.88 -7.74
C ALA A 484 -2.85 -17.69 -6.80
N SER A 485 -1.57 -17.79 -7.15
CA SER A 485 -0.56 -18.35 -6.25
C SER A 485 0.08 -17.23 -5.42
N SER A 486 0.22 -17.45 -4.12
CA SER A 486 0.97 -16.56 -3.24
C SER A 486 2.48 -16.76 -3.38
N LEU A 487 2.93 -17.95 -3.79
CA LEU A 487 4.34 -18.29 -3.98
C LEU A 487 4.49 -19.42 -5.01
N ASN A 488 5.53 -19.34 -5.83
CA ASN A 488 5.95 -20.43 -6.72
C ASN A 488 7.33 -20.95 -6.31
N TYR A 489 7.55 -22.24 -6.51
CA TYR A 489 8.78 -22.91 -6.09
C TYR A 489 9.16 -24.06 -7.02
N GLN A 490 10.44 -24.44 -6.98
CA GLN A 490 11.00 -25.60 -7.67
C GLN A 490 11.33 -26.69 -6.66
N SER A 491 11.43 -27.94 -7.13
CA SER A 491 11.79 -29.07 -6.28
C SER A 491 13.11 -28.81 -5.54
N GLY A 492 13.11 -29.06 -4.23
CA GLY A 492 14.26 -28.89 -3.35
C GLY A 492 14.70 -27.44 -3.10
N VAL A 493 14.05 -26.44 -3.69
CA VAL A 493 14.46 -25.03 -3.58
C VAL A 493 13.61 -24.30 -2.55
N ASN A 494 14.25 -23.89 -1.45
CA ASN A 494 13.60 -23.05 -0.44
C ASN A 494 13.32 -21.66 -1.03
N ARG A 495 12.11 -21.15 -0.79
CA ARG A 495 11.65 -19.85 -1.28
C ARG A 495 10.73 -19.20 -0.25
N ALA A 496 10.75 -17.88 -0.20
CA ALA A 496 9.81 -17.08 0.57
C ALA A 496 9.18 -16.00 -0.30
N ASN A 497 7.96 -15.60 0.04
CA ASN A 497 7.32 -14.41 -0.50
C ASN A 497 6.53 -13.70 0.60
N SER A 498 6.49 -12.37 0.52
CA SER A 498 5.61 -11.54 1.34
C SER A 498 4.17 -11.74 0.91
N VAL A 499 3.28 -11.92 1.87
CA VAL A 499 1.84 -12.10 1.65
C VAL A 499 1.10 -11.11 2.54
N ILE A 500 0.44 -10.14 1.92
CA ILE A 500 -0.48 -9.21 2.59
C ILE A 500 -1.89 -9.66 2.23
N THR A 501 -2.60 -10.24 3.20
CA THR A 501 -3.91 -10.87 2.99
C THR A 501 -4.89 -10.49 4.09
N SER A 502 -6.18 -10.46 3.77
CA SER A 502 -7.21 -10.43 4.81
C SER A 502 -7.18 -11.71 5.66
N LEU A 503 -7.67 -11.56 6.88
CA LEU A 503 -8.04 -12.66 7.76
C LEU A 503 -9.53 -12.91 7.62
N SER A 504 -9.94 -14.17 7.82
CA SER A 504 -11.37 -14.50 7.95
C SER A 504 -12.01 -13.75 9.12
N ALA A 505 -13.34 -13.79 9.24
CA ALA A 505 -14.06 -13.32 10.43
C ALA A 505 -13.51 -13.89 11.77
N THR A 506 -12.97 -15.11 11.77
CA THR A 506 -12.37 -15.76 12.95
C THR A 506 -10.86 -15.52 13.10
N GLY A 507 -10.25 -14.66 12.28
CA GLY A 507 -8.82 -14.37 12.34
C GLY A 507 -7.91 -15.45 11.74
N THR A 508 -8.39 -16.30 10.83
CA THR A 508 -7.58 -17.37 10.20
C THR A 508 -7.19 -17.04 8.76
N VAL A 509 -6.12 -17.70 8.31
CA VAL A 509 -5.82 -17.90 6.90
C VAL A 509 -5.77 -19.39 6.60
N CYS A 510 -6.13 -19.73 5.36
CA CYS A 510 -6.04 -21.07 4.81
C CYS A 510 -4.84 -21.13 3.87
N VAL A 511 -4.15 -22.26 3.89
CA VAL A 511 -2.97 -22.50 3.07
C VAL A 511 -3.11 -23.84 2.35
N ARG A 512 -2.79 -23.85 1.06
CA ARG A 512 -2.77 -25.07 0.25
C ARG A 512 -1.56 -25.05 -0.67
N SER A 513 -0.85 -26.16 -0.68
CA SER A 513 0.32 -26.38 -1.53
C SER A 513 0.00 -27.42 -2.60
N SER A 514 0.46 -27.20 -3.83
CA SER A 514 0.33 -28.19 -4.91
C SER A 514 1.24 -29.42 -4.73
N GLN A 515 2.28 -29.33 -3.90
CA GLN A 515 3.25 -30.39 -3.63
C GLN A 515 3.50 -30.57 -2.13
N PRO A 516 3.97 -31.75 -1.68
CA PRO A 516 4.40 -31.93 -0.29
C PRO A 516 5.60 -31.03 0.03
N LEU A 517 5.56 -30.34 1.17
CA LEU A 517 6.62 -29.41 1.61
C LEU A 517 6.52 -29.11 3.11
N HIS A 518 7.60 -28.58 3.68
CA HIS A 518 7.53 -27.89 4.96
C HIS A 518 7.16 -26.41 4.75
N LEU A 519 6.27 -25.89 5.59
CA LEU A 519 5.85 -24.50 5.62
C LEU A 519 6.40 -23.79 6.86
N ILE A 520 6.85 -22.55 6.67
CA ILE A 520 7.10 -21.55 7.71
C ILE A 520 6.21 -20.35 7.42
N ILE A 521 5.56 -19.82 8.46
CA ILE A 521 4.84 -18.54 8.40
C ILE A 521 5.39 -17.64 9.50
N ASP A 522 6.02 -16.55 9.10
CA ASP A 522 6.40 -15.46 9.99
C ASP A 522 5.40 -14.30 9.84
N VAL A 523 5.11 -13.58 10.91
CA VAL A 523 4.27 -12.38 10.90
C VAL A 523 5.12 -11.14 11.16
N SER A 524 4.92 -10.09 10.38
CA SER A 524 5.61 -8.80 10.52
C SER A 524 4.68 -7.66 10.93
N GLY A 525 3.37 -7.87 10.85
CA GLY A 525 2.40 -6.86 11.28
C GLY A 525 0.95 -7.17 10.92
N SER A 526 0.08 -6.21 11.20
CA SER A 526 -1.35 -6.24 10.86
C SER A 526 -1.80 -4.87 10.37
N ALA A 527 -2.90 -4.83 9.62
CA ALA A 527 -3.58 -3.59 9.27
C ALA A 527 -5.09 -3.70 9.57
N ARG A 528 -5.71 -2.58 9.97
CA ARG A 528 -7.17 -2.48 10.12
C ARG A 528 -7.86 -2.11 8.81
#